data_AF-A0A818GBA1-F1
#
_entry.id   AF-A0A818GBA1-F1
#
_cell.length_a   1.000
_cell.length_b   1.000
_cell.length_c   1.000
_cell.angle_alpha   90.00
_cell.angle_beta   90.00
_cell.angle_gamma   90.00
#
_symmetry.space_group_name_H-M   'P 1'
#
loop_
_entity.id
_entity.type
_entity.pdbx_description
1 polymer ?
#
loop_
_entity_poly.entity_id
_entity_poly.type
_entity_poly.pdbx_seq_one_letter_code
_entity_poly.pdbx_strand_id
1 'polypeptide(L)'
;MLPYIDSTGQQNFSLTLNLSIQNHRQQIIQWYIDTIKEKIKQYDMLHFWGLYLMREDINYGINEQIILEISHIIHKKQLRLLWIPYTNAINWNNWINLGIDIAILQPGYAFSSPLMQGTFHAGRLHSTAKLAQKYGLGVEIEINQGANTEYDIEILQNYLAQDYIDV
;
A
#
# COMPACT_ATOMS: atom_id res chain seq x y z
N MET A 1 23.19 19.71 0.40
CA MET A 1 21.89 19.77 -0.32
C MET A 1 21.39 18.33 -0.45
N LEU A 2 20.08 18.08 -0.36
CA LEU A 2 19.51 16.71 -0.48
C LEU A 2 19.58 16.23 -1.93
N PRO A 3 19.26 14.95 -2.25
CA PRO A 3 19.21 14.52 -3.65
C PRO A 3 18.31 15.46 -4.47
N TYR A 4 18.47 15.56 -5.78
CA TYR A 4 17.55 16.32 -6.61
C TYR A 4 17.43 15.66 -7.98
N ILE A 5 16.32 15.93 -8.65
CA ILE A 5 16.10 15.50 -10.02
C ILE A 5 16.37 16.71 -10.89
N ASP A 6 17.36 16.60 -11.79
CA ASP A 6 17.68 17.69 -12.71
C ASP A 6 16.62 17.84 -13.82
N SER A 7 16.82 18.82 -14.70
CA SER A 7 15.92 19.09 -15.83
C SER A 7 15.83 17.95 -16.84
N THR A 8 16.72 16.95 -16.77
CA THR A 8 16.74 15.78 -17.65
C THR A 8 16.13 14.54 -16.99
N GLY A 9 15.72 14.65 -15.73
CA GLY A 9 15.18 13.52 -14.97
C GLY A 9 16.24 12.66 -14.28
N GLN A 10 17.53 13.03 -14.34
CA GLN A 10 18.57 12.28 -13.64
C GLN A 10 18.58 12.60 -12.14
N GLN A 11 18.71 11.56 -11.33
CA GLN A 11 18.91 11.68 -9.89
C GLN A 11 20.36 12.01 -9.59
N ASN A 12 20.59 13.19 -9.01
CA ASN A 12 21.89 13.64 -8.56
C ASN A 12 21.93 13.70 -7.03
N PHE A 13 23.06 13.33 -6.44
CA PHE A 13 23.24 13.27 -4.99
C PHE A 13 24.30 14.29 -4.55
N SER A 14 23.89 15.30 -3.79
CA SER A 14 24.81 16.26 -3.18
C SER A 14 25.19 15.92 -1.74
N LEU A 15 24.68 14.80 -1.20
CA LEU A 15 25.05 14.26 0.11
C LEU A 15 24.71 12.76 0.16
N THR A 16 25.59 11.94 0.76
CA THR A 16 25.28 10.54 1.07
C THR A 16 24.55 10.46 2.41
N LEU A 17 23.28 10.05 2.40
CA LEU A 17 22.49 9.83 3.61
C LEU A 17 22.64 8.38 4.09
N ASN A 18 22.87 8.22 5.39
CA ASN A 18 22.85 6.91 6.05
C ASN A 18 21.44 6.58 6.57
N LEU A 19 20.73 5.65 5.93
CA LEU A 19 19.36 5.29 6.27
C LEU A 19 19.22 4.49 7.60
N SER A 20 20.31 4.05 8.22
CA SER A 20 20.24 3.53 9.59
C SER A 20 19.97 4.64 10.62
N ILE A 21 20.22 5.91 10.25
CA ILE A 21 20.02 7.08 11.12
C ILE A 21 18.63 7.67 10.88
N GLN A 22 17.85 7.80 11.95
CA GLN A 22 16.49 8.34 11.91
C GLN A 22 16.39 9.70 11.22
N ASN A 23 17.23 10.65 11.60
CA ASN A 23 17.18 12.00 11.02
C ASN A 23 17.44 11.99 9.51
N HIS A 24 18.33 11.13 9.02
CA HIS A 24 18.59 10.99 7.59
C HIS A 24 17.42 10.34 6.85
N ARG A 25 16.74 9.34 7.45
CA ARG A 25 15.48 8.80 6.90
C ARG A 25 14.42 9.89 6.77
N GLN A 26 14.23 10.68 7.82
CA GLN A 26 13.26 11.76 7.81
C GLN A 26 13.57 12.78 6.71
N GLN A 27 14.85 13.14 6.56
CA GLN A 27 15.30 14.05 5.48
C GLN A 27 14.99 13.51 4.09
N ILE A 28 15.26 12.23 3.80
CA ILE A 28 15.00 11.66 2.46
C ILE A 28 13.50 11.52 2.18
N ILE A 29 12.69 11.12 3.17
CA ILE A 29 11.22 11.03 3.04
C ILE A 29 10.65 12.42 2.76
N GLN A 30 11.08 13.40 3.54
CA GLN A 30 10.68 14.80 3.42
C GLN A 30 11.00 15.34 2.01
N TRP A 31 12.20 15.10 1.51
CA TRP A 31 12.62 15.50 0.16
C TRP A 31 11.82 14.80 -0.94
N TYR A 32 11.60 13.50 -0.82
CA TYR A 32 10.88 12.72 -1.83
C TYR A 32 9.45 13.23 -2.01
N ILE A 33 8.75 13.47 -0.90
CA ILE A 33 7.39 14.01 -0.94
C ILE A 33 7.37 15.43 -1.52
N ASP A 34 8.31 16.29 -1.13
CA ASP A 34 8.39 17.66 -1.70
C ASP A 34 8.63 17.62 -3.20
N THR A 35 9.52 16.74 -3.67
CA THR A 35 9.82 16.57 -5.09
C THR A 35 8.57 16.15 -5.88
N ILE A 36 7.78 15.21 -5.35
CA ILE A 36 6.52 14.80 -5.99
C ILE A 36 5.51 15.95 -5.98
N LYS A 37 5.37 16.66 -4.85
CA LYS A 37 4.45 17.79 -4.73
C LYS A 37 4.76 18.87 -5.77
N GLU A 38 6.03 19.25 -5.93
CA GLU A 38 6.43 20.22 -6.95
C GLU A 38 6.18 19.70 -8.37
N LYS A 39 6.45 18.41 -8.63
CA LYS A 39 6.16 17.82 -9.93
C LYS A 39 4.67 17.76 -10.24
N ILE A 40 3.80 17.49 -9.28
CA ILE A 40 2.35 17.39 -9.56
C ILE A 40 1.73 18.76 -9.82
N LYS A 41 2.27 19.86 -9.28
CA LYS A 41 1.79 21.22 -9.54
C LYS A 41 1.78 21.62 -11.02
N GLN A 42 2.54 20.94 -11.88
CA GLN A 42 2.52 21.21 -13.32
C GLN A 42 1.27 20.63 -14.03
N TYR A 43 0.44 19.86 -13.32
CA TYR A 43 -0.76 19.20 -13.84
C TYR A 43 -2.02 19.69 -13.12
N ASP A 44 -2.69 20.69 -13.68
CA ASP A 44 -3.84 21.37 -13.05
C ASP A 44 -5.05 20.47 -12.77
N MET A 45 -5.15 19.33 -13.48
CA MET A 45 -6.24 18.36 -13.30
C MET A 45 -5.93 17.26 -12.28
N LEU A 46 -4.74 17.26 -11.68
CA LEU A 46 -4.33 16.24 -10.72
C LEU A 46 -4.34 16.79 -9.30
N HIS A 47 -5.03 16.09 -8.40
CA HIS A 47 -4.93 16.32 -6.96
C HIS A 47 -4.04 15.26 -6.33
N PHE A 48 -2.96 15.70 -5.67
CA PHE A 48 -2.09 14.77 -4.94
C PHE A 48 -2.66 14.47 -3.55
N TRP A 49 -3.41 13.38 -3.44
CA TRP A 49 -4.06 12.96 -2.21
C TRP A 49 -3.08 12.39 -1.16
N GLY A 50 -2.12 11.58 -1.59
CA GLY A 50 -1.30 10.80 -0.66
C GLY A 50 -0.32 9.85 -1.32
N LEU A 51 0.24 8.97 -0.50
CA LEU A 51 1.23 7.98 -0.92
C LEU A 51 0.74 6.57 -0.59
N TYR A 52 1.19 5.62 -1.41
CA TYR A 52 1.01 4.19 -1.18
C TYR A 52 2.30 3.60 -0.57
N LEU A 53 2.17 2.90 0.56
CA LEU A 53 3.27 2.16 1.17
C LEU A 53 3.49 0.85 0.42
N MET A 54 4.57 0.79 -0.35
CA MET A 54 4.88 -0.34 -1.23
C MET A 54 5.23 -1.65 -0.52
N ARG A 55 5.69 -1.61 0.74
CA ARG A 55 5.97 -2.83 1.50
C ARG A 55 4.66 -3.35 2.10
N GLU A 56 4.38 -4.63 1.90
CA GLU A 56 3.11 -5.25 2.29
C GLU A 56 3.12 -5.87 3.69
N ASP A 57 4.26 -5.85 4.39
CA ASP A 57 4.43 -6.33 5.76
C ASP A 57 5.15 -5.33 6.69
N ILE A 58 4.73 -5.23 7.94
CA ILE A 58 5.33 -4.33 8.91
C ILE A 58 5.80 -5.15 10.12
N ASN A 59 7.07 -5.53 10.09
CA ASN A 59 7.72 -6.39 11.07
C ASN A 59 7.97 -5.68 12.40
N TYR A 60 7.58 -6.35 13.49
CA TYR A 60 7.78 -5.90 14.87
C TYR A 60 9.24 -5.54 15.15
N GLY A 61 9.48 -4.34 15.67
CA GLY A 61 10.81 -3.86 16.05
C GLY A 61 11.81 -3.66 14.90
N ILE A 62 11.42 -3.93 13.65
CA ILE A 62 12.30 -3.77 12.47
C ILE A 62 11.92 -2.51 11.70
N ASN A 63 10.67 -2.40 11.27
CA ASN A 63 10.22 -1.31 10.39
C ASN A 63 9.03 -0.52 10.92
N GLU A 64 8.42 -0.90 12.06
CA GLU A 64 7.33 -0.13 12.69
C GLU A 64 7.70 1.34 12.94
N GLN A 65 8.87 1.58 13.54
CA GLN A 65 9.35 2.93 13.81
C GLN A 65 9.56 3.74 12.52
N ILE A 66 9.95 3.07 11.43
CA ILE A 66 10.12 3.70 10.13
C ILE A 66 8.74 4.07 9.54
N ILE A 67 7.74 3.21 9.69
CA ILE A 67 6.38 3.52 9.22
C ILE A 67 5.77 4.67 10.02
N LEU A 68 5.97 4.71 11.34
CA LEU A 68 5.56 5.84 12.19
C LEU A 68 6.25 7.15 11.78
N GLU A 69 7.53 7.11 11.42
CA GLU A 69 8.24 8.26 10.88
C GLU A 69 7.63 8.73 9.54
N ILE A 70 7.30 7.79 8.65
CA ILE A 70 6.69 8.06 7.35
C ILE A 70 5.31 8.69 7.53
N SER A 71 4.42 8.06 8.30
CA SER A 71 3.06 8.55 8.52
C SER A 71 3.05 9.95 9.12
N HIS A 72 3.88 10.20 10.14
CA HIS A 72 4.01 11.53 10.74
C HIS A 72 4.43 12.62 9.74
N ILE A 73 5.40 12.33 8.86
CA ILE A 73 5.84 13.29 7.84
C ILE A 73 4.74 13.53 6.80
N ILE A 74 4.06 12.46 6.36
CA ILE A 74 2.94 12.54 5.41
C ILE A 74 1.81 13.40 5.98
N HIS A 75 1.43 13.18 7.24
CA HIS A 75 0.36 13.93 7.90
C HIS A 75 0.73 15.40 8.12
N LYS A 76 1.97 15.71 8.50
CA LYS A 76 2.47 17.09 8.57
C LYS A 76 2.34 17.85 7.25
N LYS A 77 2.31 17.11 6.13
CA LYS A 77 2.14 17.66 4.78
C LYS A 77 0.69 17.72 4.31
N GLN A 78 -0.24 17.38 5.18
CA GLN A 78 -1.68 17.28 4.92
C GLN A 78 -2.02 16.21 3.87
N LEU A 79 -1.15 15.22 3.68
CA LEU A 79 -1.36 14.08 2.80
C LEU A 79 -1.90 12.88 3.60
N ARG A 80 -2.19 11.79 2.89
CA ARG A 80 -2.67 10.52 3.46
C ARG A 80 -1.77 9.35 3.07
N LEU A 81 -1.81 8.27 3.84
CA LEU A 81 -1.07 7.04 3.64
C LEU A 81 -2.02 5.87 3.39
N LEU A 82 -1.89 5.25 2.22
CA LEU A 82 -2.57 4.01 1.83
C LEU A 82 -1.63 2.81 2.02
N TRP A 83 -2.16 1.68 2.45
CA TRP A 83 -1.43 0.42 2.55
C TRP A 83 -2.27 -0.77 2.09
N ILE A 84 -1.64 -1.74 1.44
CA ILE A 84 -2.29 -2.97 0.97
C ILE A 84 -1.51 -4.17 1.52
N PRO A 85 -1.80 -4.61 2.76
CA PRO A 85 -1.16 -5.81 3.32
C PRO A 85 -1.76 -7.10 2.77
N TYR A 86 -0.93 -8.13 2.57
CA TYR A 86 -1.45 -9.49 2.42
C TYR A 86 -2.11 -10.00 3.70
N THR A 87 -3.11 -10.87 3.54
CA THR A 87 -3.76 -11.52 4.68
C THR A 87 -2.72 -12.27 5.52
N ASN A 88 -2.68 -11.97 6.83
CA ASN A 88 -1.67 -12.43 7.81
C ASN A 88 -0.30 -11.74 7.74
N ALA A 89 -0.12 -10.69 6.95
CA ALA A 89 1.10 -9.88 7.02
C ALA A 89 1.30 -9.31 8.42
N ILE A 90 2.54 -9.24 8.89
CA ILE A 90 2.78 -8.72 10.25
C ILE A 90 2.23 -7.29 10.35
N ASN A 91 1.50 -7.02 11.45
CA ASN A 91 0.79 -5.77 11.72
C ASN A 91 -0.37 -5.40 10.75
N TRP A 92 -0.86 -6.31 9.91
CA TRP A 92 -2.01 -6.03 9.03
C TRP A 92 -3.22 -5.45 9.77
N ASN A 93 -3.44 -5.88 11.02
CA ASN A 93 -4.55 -5.49 11.88
C ASN A 93 -4.25 -4.31 12.82
N ASN A 94 -3.03 -3.76 12.79
CA ASN A 94 -2.57 -2.68 13.68
C ASN A 94 -2.32 -1.37 12.89
N TRP A 95 -2.83 -1.28 11.66
CA TRP A 95 -2.55 -0.21 10.71
C TRP A 95 -2.89 1.20 11.25
N ILE A 96 -3.98 1.34 12.01
CA ILE A 96 -4.40 2.60 12.62
C ILE A 96 -3.32 3.15 13.56
N ASN A 97 -2.74 2.30 14.40
CA ASN A 97 -1.71 2.70 15.36
C ASN A 97 -0.37 3.03 14.68
N LEU A 98 -0.19 2.61 13.43
CA LEU A 98 0.96 2.97 12.59
C LEU A 98 0.74 4.29 11.84
N GLY A 99 -0.40 4.95 12.02
CA GLY A 99 -0.75 6.20 11.35
C GLY A 99 -1.11 6.03 9.88
N ILE A 100 -1.53 4.83 9.47
CA ILE A 100 -2.05 4.59 8.12
C ILE A 100 -3.49 5.11 8.06
N ASP A 101 -3.87 5.77 6.97
CA ASP A 101 -5.20 6.38 6.81
C ASP A 101 -6.19 5.44 6.12
N ILE A 102 -5.71 4.63 5.18
CA ILE A 102 -6.50 3.62 4.48
C ILE A 102 -5.68 2.33 4.41
N ALA A 103 -6.26 1.22 4.83
CA ALA A 103 -5.69 -0.10 4.63
C ALA A 103 -6.69 -0.99 3.87
N ILE A 104 -6.20 -1.74 2.89
CA ILE A 104 -6.99 -2.65 2.05
C ILE A 104 -6.36 -4.04 2.13
N LEU A 105 -7.07 -5.01 2.68
CA LEU A 105 -6.53 -6.36 2.88
C LEU A 105 -6.60 -7.15 1.57
N GLN A 106 -5.45 -7.58 1.06
CA GLN A 106 -5.40 -8.42 -0.15
C GLN A 106 -5.56 -9.91 0.21
N PRO A 107 -6.49 -10.64 -0.44
CA PRO A 107 -6.67 -12.07 -0.20
C PRO A 107 -5.53 -12.93 -0.74
N GLY A 108 -4.85 -12.52 -1.82
CA GLY A 108 -3.94 -13.38 -2.61
C GLY A 108 -4.69 -14.46 -3.41
N TYR A 109 -6.02 -14.32 -3.57
CA TYR A 109 -6.87 -15.37 -4.13
C TYR A 109 -6.65 -15.53 -5.63
N ALA A 110 -6.48 -14.43 -6.37
CA ALA A 110 -6.28 -14.46 -7.82
C ALA A 110 -4.99 -15.18 -8.25
N PHE A 111 -4.02 -15.31 -7.35
CA PHE A 111 -2.68 -15.86 -7.63
C PHE A 111 -2.46 -17.26 -7.04
N SER A 112 -3.39 -17.79 -6.26
CA SER A 112 -3.23 -19.06 -5.52
C SER A 112 -4.55 -19.81 -5.31
N SER A 113 -5.54 -19.54 -6.16
CA SER A 113 -6.81 -20.26 -6.22
C SER A 113 -6.61 -21.72 -6.69
N PRO A 114 -7.47 -22.68 -6.26
CA PRO A 114 -7.55 -24.03 -6.79
C PRO A 114 -7.69 -24.07 -8.31
N LEU A 115 -8.26 -23.02 -8.91
CA LEU A 115 -8.33 -22.84 -10.37
C LEU A 115 -6.93 -22.72 -11.03
N MET A 116 -5.90 -22.34 -10.27
CA MET A 116 -4.48 -22.36 -10.67
C MET A 116 -3.68 -23.53 -10.06
N GLN A 117 -4.34 -24.59 -9.57
CA GLN A 117 -3.70 -25.65 -8.76
C GLN A 117 -3.10 -25.14 -7.44
N GLY A 118 -3.53 -23.96 -6.98
CA GLY A 118 -3.16 -23.39 -5.69
C GLY A 118 -3.95 -23.98 -4.52
N THR A 119 -3.75 -23.46 -3.31
CA THR A 119 -4.25 -24.04 -2.05
C THR A 119 -5.39 -23.25 -1.38
N PHE A 120 -5.81 -22.10 -1.93
CA PHE A 120 -6.81 -21.25 -1.28
C PHE A 120 -8.25 -21.51 -1.72
N HIS A 121 -9.01 -22.21 -0.89
CA HIS A 121 -10.46 -22.39 -1.08
C HIS A 121 -11.22 -21.05 -1.10
N ALA A 122 -12.41 -21.02 -1.72
CA ALA A 122 -13.28 -19.83 -1.79
C ALA A 122 -13.57 -19.18 -0.42
N GLY A 123 -13.53 -19.96 0.66
CA GLY A 123 -13.61 -19.45 2.04
C GLY A 123 -12.51 -18.44 2.41
N ARG A 124 -11.43 -18.31 1.63
CA ARG A 124 -10.41 -17.26 1.76
C ARG A 124 -11.04 -15.87 1.57
N LEU A 125 -11.85 -15.68 0.54
CA LEU A 125 -12.52 -14.40 0.26
C LEU A 125 -13.43 -14.00 1.43
N HIS A 126 -14.26 -14.93 1.90
CA HIS A 126 -15.11 -14.75 3.09
C HIS A 126 -14.30 -14.35 4.34
N SER A 127 -13.21 -15.07 4.58
CA SER A 127 -12.38 -14.86 5.77
C SER A 127 -11.68 -13.51 5.72
N THR A 128 -11.13 -13.13 4.55
CA THR A 128 -10.52 -11.82 4.35
C THR A 128 -11.54 -10.70 4.52
N ALA A 129 -12.75 -10.83 3.99
CA ALA A 129 -13.82 -9.85 4.18
C ALA A 129 -14.23 -9.70 5.65
N LYS A 130 -14.41 -10.80 6.39
CA LYS A 130 -14.70 -10.77 7.83
C LYS A 130 -13.57 -10.11 8.64
N LEU A 131 -12.32 -10.38 8.29
CA LEU A 131 -11.16 -9.73 8.93
C LEU A 131 -11.11 -8.23 8.60
N ALA A 132 -11.32 -7.86 7.35
CA ALA A 132 -11.36 -6.48 6.92
C ALA A 132 -12.46 -5.71 7.64
N GLN A 133 -13.69 -6.23 7.69
CA GLN A 133 -14.80 -5.66 8.46
C GLN A 133 -14.45 -5.52 9.94
N LYS A 134 -13.89 -6.55 10.58
CA LYS A 134 -13.54 -6.55 12.00
C LYS A 134 -12.50 -5.49 12.38
N TYR A 135 -11.52 -5.23 11.51
CA TYR A 135 -10.39 -4.34 11.80
C TYR A 135 -10.44 -3.01 11.01
N GLY A 136 -11.55 -2.74 10.32
CA GLY A 136 -11.78 -1.49 9.60
C GLY A 136 -10.98 -1.33 8.30
N LEU A 137 -10.61 -2.42 7.62
CA LEU A 137 -9.94 -2.39 6.33
C LEU A 137 -10.96 -2.52 5.18
N GLY A 138 -10.55 -2.11 3.98
CA GLY A 138 -11.16 -2.57 2.74
C GLY A 138 -10.71 -3.99 2.35
N VAL A 139 -11.29 -4.53 1.28
CA VAL A 139 -10.85 -5.78 0.64
C VAL A 139 -10.37 -5.45 -0.77
N GLU A 140 -9.20 -5.96 -1.16
CA GLU A 140 -8.73 -5.80 -2.54
C GLU A 140 -9.41 -6.81 -3.45
N ILE A 141 -9.89 -6.36 -4.61
CA ILE A 141 -10.31 -7.23 -5.70
C ILE A 141 -9.12 -7.41 -6.63
N GLU A 142 -8.49 -8.58 -6.54
CA GLU A 142 -7.34 -8.93 -7.35
C GLU A 142 -7.82 -9.57 -8.67
N ILE A 143 -7.31 -9.06 -9.79
CA ILE A 143 -7.54 -9.65 -11.11
C ILE A 143 -6.23 -9.66 -11.88
N ASN A 144 -5.88 -10.79 -12.47
CA ASN A 144 -4.69 -10.88 -13.31
C ASN A 144 -4.93 -10.14 -14.63
N GLN A 145 -3.95 -9.35 -15.08
CA GLN A 145 -3.90 -8.67 -16.37
C GLN A 145 -5.24 -8.07 -16.90
N GLY A 146 -6.14 -7.58 -16.04
CA GLY A 146 -7.32 -6.83 -16.46
C GLY A 146 -8.53 -7.62 -16.98
N ALA A 147 -8.80 -8.81 -16.43
CA ALA A 147 -10.01 -9.60 -16.75
C ALA A 147 -10.10 -10.10 -18.20
N ASN A 148 -8.96 -10.47 -18.79
CA ASN A 148 -8.87 -10.75 -20.23
C ASN A 148 -9.05 -12.23 -20.61
N THR A 149 -9.21 -13.11 -19.62
CA THR A 149 -9.41 -14.55 -19.83
C THR A 149 -10.68 -15.03 -19.12
N GLU A 150 -11.22 -16.19 -19.54
CA GLU A 150 -12.33 -16.84 -18.83
C GLU A 150 -11.98 -17.10 -17.36
N TYR A 151 -10.72 -17.45 -17.07
CA TYR A 151 -10.19 -17.59 -15.72
C TYR A 151 -10.33 -16.28 -14.92
N ASP A 152 -9.91 -15.14 -15.48
CA ASP A 152 -9.95 -13.87 -14.76
C ASP A 152 -11.40 -13.41 -14.50
N ILE A 153 -12.30 -13.70 -15.46
CA ILE A 153 -13.74 -13.45 -15.30
C ILE A 153 -14.31 -14.32 -14.18
N GLU A 154 -13.94 -15.60 -14.10
CA GLU A 154 -14.36 -16.51 -13.04
C GLU A 154 -13.84 -16.04 -11.67
N ILE A 155 -12.59 -15.60 -11.58
CA ILE A 155 -12.04 -15.00 -10.35
C ILE A 155 -12.83 -13.77 -9.93
N LEU A 156 -13.11 -12.85 -10.86
CA LEU A 156 -13.92 -11.67 -10.55
C LEU A 156 -15.33 -12.06 -10.09
N GLN A 157 -15.97 -13.04 -10.73
CA GLN A 157 -17.28 -13.54 -10.31
C GLN A 157 -17.25 -14.10 -8.88
N ASN A 158 -16.18 -14.80 -8.50
CA ASN A 158 -16.01 -15.29 -7.13
C ASN A 158 -15.89 -14.15 -6.11
N TYR A 159 -15.23 -13.04 -6.46
CA TYR A 159 -15.19 -11.83 -5.63
C TYR A 159 -16.57 -11.17 -5.46
N LEU A 160 -17.43 -11.25 -6.48
CA LEU A 160 -18.74 -10.60 -6.51
C LEU A 160 -19.89 -11.51 -6.04
N ALA A 161 -19.65 -12.80 -5.83
CA ALA A 161 -20.65 -13.75 -5.37
C ALA A 161 -21.17 -13.36 -3.97
N GLN A 162 -22.50 -13.35 -3.81
CA GLN A 162 -23.24 -12.65 -2.75
C GLN A 162 -23.08 -13.16 -1.29
N ASP A 163 -22.12 -14.04 -0.99
CA ASP A 163 -21.95 -14.63 0.35
C ASP A 163 -20.67 -14.15 1.09
N TYR A 164 -19.96 -13.17 0.52
CA TYR A 164 -18.64 -12.77 1.02
C TYR A 164 -18.51 -11.30 1.45
N ILE A 165 -19.32 -10.40 0.90
CA ILE A 165 -19.28 -8.96 1.19
C ILE A 165 -20.71 -8.54 1.51
N ASP A 166 -21.05 -8.48 2.80
CA ASP A 166 -22.32 -7.87 3.22
C ASP A 166 -22.22 -6.36 2.95
N VAL A 167 -22.99 -5.87 1.97
CA VAL A 167 -23.09 -4.46 1.57
C VAL A 167 -24.03 -3.71 2.51
#